data_AF-A0A920KYU4-F1
#
_entry.id   AF-A0A920KYU4-F1
#
_cell.length_a   1.000
_cell.length_b   1.000
_cell.length_c   1.000
_cell.angle_alpha   90.00
_cell.angle_beta   90.00
_cell.angle_gamma   90.00
#
_symmetry.space_group_name_H-M   'P 1'
#
loop_
_entity.id
_entity.type
_entity.pdbx_description
1 polymer ?
#
loop_
_entity_poly.entity_id
_entity_poly.type
_entity_poly.pdbx_seq_one_letter_code
_entity_poly.pdbx_strand_id
1 'polypeptide(L)'
;MLDSDPGVVSVRRFVAADSLLLRGQSVAATQLTGVDAASVSHYGALLSPAVDVWDEQSLVLGAAMVTRLGLEVGDRLSFILPTSEGLNTSRST
;
A
#
# COMPACT_ATOMS: atom_id res chain seq x y z
N MET A 1 -2.56 -11.39 24.72
CA MET A 1 -3.08 -11.48 23.35
C MET A 1 -3.83 -10.19 23.11
N LEU A 2 -3.53 -9.41 22.05
CA LEU A 2 -4.05 -8.04 21.90
C LEU A 2 -5.58 -8.02 21.70
N ASP A 3 -6.12 -9.06 21.10
CA ASP A 3 -7.55 -9.33 20.92
C ASP A 3 -8.33 -9.64 22.21
N SER A 4 -7.63 -9.85 23.34
CA SER A 4 -8.24 -10.15 24.64
C SER A 4 -8.37 -8.90 25.52
N ASP A 5 -7.88 -7.75 25.05
CA ASP A 5 -8.01 -6.48 25.76
C ASP A 5 -9.45 -5.95 25.60
N PRO A 6 -10.15 -5.62 26.71
CA PRO A 6 -11.56 -5.18 26.65
C PRO A 6 -11.77 -3.84 25.92
N GLY A 7 -10.72 -3.05 25.70
CA GLY A 7 -10.79 -1.82 24.90
C GLY A 7 -10.59 -2.04 23.39
N VAL A 8 -10.20 -3.25 22.96
CA VAL A 8 -9.89 -3.56 21.57
C VAL A 8 -11.13 -4.13 20.86
N VAL A 9 -11.67 -3.36 19.92
CA VAL A 9 -12.86 -3.76 19.15
C VAL A 9 -12.51 -4.68 17.97
N SER A 10 -11.30 -4.54 17.40
CA SER A 10 -10.83 -5.36 16.28
C SER A 10 -9.30 -5.31 16.19
N VAL A 11 -8.69 -6.43 15.81
CA VAL A 11 -7.26 -6.52 15.46
C VAL A 11 -7.13 -6.88 13.99
N ARG A 12 -6.27 -6.17 13.25
CA ARG A 12 -5.96 -6.44 11.84
C ARG A 12 -4.46 -6.40 11.64
N ARG A 13 -3.94 -7.32 10.84
CA ARG A 13 -2.51 -7.35 10.51
C ARG A 13 -2.26 -6.46 9.31
N PHE A 14 -1.15 -5.74 9.36
CA PHE A 14 -0.70 -4.95 8.22
C PHE A 14 0.83 -4.95 8.17
N VAL A 15 1.36 -4.67 6.99
CA VAL A 15 2.76 -4.29 6.78
C VAL A 15 2.76 -2.92 6.11
N ALA A 16 3.73 -2.08 6.45
CA ALA A 16 3.88 -0.76 5.84
C ALA A 16 5.31 -0.56 5.36
N ALA A 17 5.47 0.04 4.19
CA ALA A 17 6.76 0.41 3.64
C ALA A 17 6.64 1.73 2.89
N ASP A 18 7.63 2.60 3.05
CA ASP A 18 7.76 3.76 2.16
C ASP A 18 8.12 3.26 0.75
N SER A 19 7.55 3.89 -0.26
CA SER A 19 7.64 3.43 -1.64
C SER A 19 7.62 4.60 -2.61
N LEU A 20 8.15 4.35 -3.81
CA LEU A 20 8.00 5.24 -4.96
C LEU A 20 7.10 4.55 -5.98
N LEU A 21 6.04 5.22 -6.41
CA LEU A 21 5.22 4.83 -7.54
C LEU A 21 5.74 5.51 -8.80
N LEU A 22 5.86 4.74 -9.89
CA LEU A 22 6.36 5.20 -11.18
C LEU A 22 5.37 4.87 -12.28
N ARG A 23 5.12 5.86 -13.12
CA ARG A 23 4.42 5.69 -14.40
C ARG A 23 5.01 6.63 -15.45
N GLY A 24 5.62 6.07 -16.49
CA GLY A 24 6.31 6.87 -17.50
C GLY A 24 7.38 7.77 -16.84
N GLN A 25 7.20 9.09 -16.95
CA GLN A 25 8.10 10.09 -16.34
C GLN A 25 7.59 10.63 -15.00
N SER A 26 6.42 10.20 -14.55
CA SER A 26 5.82 10.64 -13.28
C SER A 26 6.25 9.73 -12.14
N VAL A 27 6.73 10.35 -11.05
CA VAL A 27 7.11 9.66 -9.81
C VAL A 27 6.38 10.28 -8.63
N ALA A 28 5.87 9.45 -7.73
CA ALA A 28 5.24 9.87 -6.49
C ALA A 28 5.71 9.02 -5.32
N ALA A 29 6.17 9.67 -4.25
CA ALA A 29 6.43 8.99 -2.99
C ALA A 29 5.11 8.71 -2.27
N THR A 30 4.98 7.52 -1.69
CA THR A 30 3.82 7.11 -0.91
C THR A 30 4.18 6.01 0.07
N GLN A 31 3.33 5.79 1.06
CA GLN A 31 3.43 4.61 1.92
C GLN A 31 2.53 3.51 1.34
N LEU A 32 3.13 2.35 1.08
CA LEU A 32 2.40 1.15 0.70
C LEU A 32 2.01 0.40 1.96
N THR A 33 0.72 0.07 2.09
CA THR A 33 0.20 -0.76 3.17
C THR A 33 -0.29 -2.09 2.61
N GLY A 34 0.36 -3.18 3.00
CA GLY A 34 -0.13 -4.53 2.74
C GLY A 34 -1.07 -4.96 3.85
N VAL A 35 -2.25 -5.46 3.48
CA VAL A 35 -3.27 -5.99 4.40
C VAL A 35 -3.73 -7.36 3.92
N ASP A 36 -4.32 -8.15 4.80
CA ASP A 36 -4.98 -9.38 4.39
C ASP A 36 -6.25 -9.09 3.56
N ALA A 37 -6.67 -10.04 2.71
CA ALA A 37 -7.82 -9.85 1.83
C ALA A 37 -9.14 -9.62 2.62
N ALA A 38 -9.31 -10.27 3.77
CA ALA A 38 -10.48 -10.04 4.63
C ALA A 38 -10.47 -8.60 5.17
N SER A 39 -9.31 -7.99 5.33
CA SER A 39 -9.15 -6.63 5.78
C SER A 39 -9.58 -5.59 4.74
N VAL A 40 -9.48 -5.90 3.45
CA VAL A 40 -9.88 -5.01 2.35
C VAL A 40 -11.38 -4.73 2.35
N SER A 41 -12.20 -5.72 2.74
CA SER A 41 -13.68 -5.58 2.83
C SER A 41 -14.13 -4.39 3.68
N HIS A 42 -13.34 -4.00 4.69
CA HIS A 42 -13.62 -2.86 5.55
C HIS A 42 -13.62 -1.52 4.79
N TYR A 43 -12.84 -1.45 3.71
CA TYR A 43 -12.75 -0.27 2.85
C TYR A 43 -13.75 -0.32 1.68
N GLY A 44 -14.56 -1.37 1.55
CA GLY A 44 -15.41 -1.61 0.37
C GLY A 44 -16.27 -0.43 -0.04
N ALA A 45 -16.82 0.32 0.92
CA ALA A 45 -17.64 1.51 0.66
C ALA A 45 -16.86 2.69 0.03
N LEU A 46 -15.53 2.67 0.10
CA LEU A 46 -14.64 3.69 -0.47
C LEU A 46 -14.05 3.28 -1.82
N LEU A 47 -14.26 2.03 -2.23
CA LEU A 47 -13.69 1.50 -3.46
C LEU A 47 -14.55 1.85 -4.65
N SER A 48 -13.90 2.36 -5.70
CA SER A 48 -14.53 2.64 -6.99
C SER A 48 -13.57 2.21 -8.11
N PRO A 49 -13.97 1.25 -8.96
CA PRO A 49 -15.20 0.46 -8.90
C PRO A 49 -15.23 -0.45 -7.66
N ALA A 50 -16.41 -1.00 -7.35
CA ALA A 50 -16.49 -2.11 -6.41
C ALA A 50 -15.68 -3.30 -6.97
N VAL A 51 -14.83 -3.88 -6.12
CA VAL A 51 -13.96 -5.01 -6.48
C VAL A 51 -14.24 -6.15 -5.52
N ASP A 52 -14.77 -7.24 -6.06
CA ASP A 52 -15.14 -8.44 -5.28
C ASP A 52 -14.01 -9.50 -5.27
N VAL A 53 -13.08 -9.42 -6.22
CA VAL A 53 -11.97 -10.36 -6.38
C VAL A 53 -10.64 -9.62 -6.25
N TRP A 54 -9.83 -10.04 -5.28
CA TRP A 54 -8.49 -9.51 -5.02
C TRP A 54 -7.46 -10.58 -5.34
N ASP A 55 -6.42 -10.19 -6.06
CA ASP A 55 -5.21 -10.99 -6.25
C ASP A 55 -4.00 -10.32 -5.59
N GLU A 56 -2.85 -11.01 -5.59
CA GLU A 56 -1.61 -10.51 -4.99
C GLU A 56 -1.03 -9.28 -5.71
N GLN A 57 -1.52 -8.96 -6.92
CA GLN A 57 -1.05 -7.85 -7.74
C GLN A 57 -2.03 -6.66 -7.71
N SER A 58 -3.15 -6.81 -7.01
CA SER A 58 -4.19 -5.80 -6.90
C SER A 58 -3.74 -4.66 -5.99
N LEU A 59 -3.89 -3.42 -6.46
CA LEU A 59 -3.51 -2.23 -5.73
C LEU A 59 -4.68 -1.25 -5.65
N VAL A 60 -4.95 -0.78 -4.43
CA VAL A 60 -5.85 0.35 -4.21
C VAL A 60 -5.02 1.63 -4.10
N LEU A 61 -5.42 2.66 -4.84
CA LEU A 61 -4.83 3.99 -4.77
C LEU A 61 -5.87 5.00 -4.33
N GLY A 62 -5.46 5.93 -3.47
CA GLY A 62 -6.28 7.09 -3.16
C GLY A 62 -6.52 7.94 -4.41
N ALA A 63 -7.73 8.50 -4.54
CA ALA A 63 -8.16 9.24 -5.74
C ALA A 63 -7.18 10.37 -6.15
N ALA A 64 -6.58 11.06 -5.18
CA ALA A 64 -5.58 12.10 -5.46
C ALA A 64 -4.32 11.56 -6.17
N MET A 65 -3.90 10.33 -5.83
CA MET A 65 -2.75 9.67 -6.45
C MET A 65 -3.08 9.21 -7.87
N VAL A 66 -4.30 8.69 -8.07
CA VAL A 66 -4.82 8.32 -9.38
C VAL A 66 -4.78 9.53 -10.32
N THR A 67 -5.33 10.66 -9.91
CA THR A 67 -5.30 11.91 -10.70
C THR A 67 -3.87 12.39 -10.97
N ARG A 68 -2.99 12.37 -9.96
CA ARG A 68 -1.60 12.83 -10.09
C ARG A 68 -0.79 12.00 -11.10
N LEU A 69 -1.03 10.69 -11.15
CA LEU A 69 -0.35 9.76 -12.05
C LEU A 69 -1.14 9.52 -13.35
N GLY A 70 -2.28 10.22 -13.53
CA GLY A 70 -3.18 10.11 -14.68
C GLY A 70 -3.75 8.71 -14.89
N LEU A 71 -3.91 7.92 -13.81
CA LEU A 71 -4.26 6.50 -13.85
C LEU A 71 -5.75 6.25 -14.08
N GLU A 72 -6.04 5.12 -14.72
CA GLU A 72 -7.35 4.50 -14.82
C GLU A 72 -7.30 3.07 -14.27
N VAL A 73 -8.47 2.50 -14.00
CA VAL A 73 -8.57 1.12 -13.51
C VAL A 73 -8.09 0.15 -14.57
N GLY A 74 -7.21 -0.77 -14.18
CA GLY A 74 -6.57 -1.73 -15.08
C GLY A 74 -5.22 -1.25 -15.64
N ASP A 75 -4.85 0.01 -15.39
CA ASP A 75 -3.50 0.48 -15.69
C ASP A 75 -2.44 -0.24 -14.85
N ARG A 76 -1.29 -0.48 -15.48
CA ARG A 76 -0.11 -0.98 -14.79
C ARG A 76 0.76 0.16 -14.30
N LEU A 77 1.32 -0.02 -13.11
CA LEU A 77 2.32 0.86 -12.54
C LEU A 77 3.43 0.03 -11.90
N SER A 78 4.59 0.65 -11.75
CA SER A 78 5.71 0.06 -11.04
C SER A 78 5.86 0.73 -9.69
N PHE A 79 6.16 -0.06 -8.66
CA PHE A 79 6.56 0.48 -7.37
C PHE A 79 8.00 0.06 -7.05
N ILE A 80 8.73 0.96 -6.41
CA ILE A 80 10.07 0.70 -5.86
C ILE A 80 9.93 0.71 -4.35
N LEU A 81 10.31 -0.40 -3.73
CA LEU A 81 10.46 -0.52 -2.29
C LEU A 81 11.94 -0.34 -1.95
N PRO A 82 12.32 0.77 -1.30
CA PRO A 82 13.68 0.94 -0.80
C PRO A 82 13.96 -0.14 0.25
N THR A 83 15.03 -0.89 0.07
CA THR A 83 15.50 -1.81 1.11
C THR A 83 16.30 -1.04 2.15
N SER A 84 16.17 -1.42 3.42
CA SER A 84 16.90 -0.79 4.53
C SER A 84 18.42 -1.09 4.54
N GLU A 85 18.95 -1.79 3.54
CA GLU A 85 20.36 -2.23 3.49
C GLU A 85 21.37 -1.11 3.20
N GLY A 86 20.91 0.13 2.94
CA GLY A 86 21.78 1.23 2.53
C GLY A 86 22.42 2.09 3.64
N LEU A 87 22.16 1.83 4.93
CA LEU A 87 22.59 2.74 6.02
C LEU A 87 23.72 2.21 6.92
N ASN A 88 24.38 1.10 6.59
CA ASN A 88 25.40 0.52 7.48
C ASN A 88 26.74 0.20 6.82
N THR A 89 27.34 1.17 6.12
CA THR A 89 28.78 1.14 5.78
C THR A 89 29.41 2.51 5.89
N SER A 90 29.48 3.09 7.09
CA SER A 90 30.43 4.18 7.34
C SER A 90 30.81 4.29 8.81
N ARG A 91 31.93 3.67 9.17
CA ARG A 91 33.03 4.21 10.01
C ARG A 91 33.81 3.07 10.65
N SER A 92 35.01 2.81 10.13
CA SER A 92 36.22 2.47 10.90
C SER A 92 37.40 2.59 9.94
N THR A 93 37.98 3.78 9.88
CA THR A 93 39.38 4.01 9.50
C THR A 93 40.16 4.20 10.78
#